data_AF-A0A523SYH3-F1
#
_entry.id   AF-A0A523SYH3-F1
#
_cell.length_a   1.000
_cell.length_b   1.000
_cell.length_c   1.000
_cell.angle_alpha   90.00
_cell.angle_beta   90.00
_cell.angle_gamma   90.00
#
_symmetry.space_group_name_H-M   'P 1'
#
loop_
_entity.id
_entity.type
_entity.pdbx_description
1 polymer ?
#
loop_
_entity_poly.entity_id
_entity_poly.type
_entity_poly.pdbx_seq_one_letter_code
_entity_poly.pdbx_strand_id
1 'polypeptide(L)'
;MKFKFLLVVSLLLVSVALFGMQTSRQGNPNWSSYRGTGGPDAYGYTWIDSDESGGPTYSWIDISTIGTEITGLTDDNNVGPFTIGFDFPYYWYSVNQFWVNANGAICFYNNDVYVPQGASGFLIPSPNAPNDLLIPLGADLTFENGPPARCYYYSNNVDTLIVSFIRVQAWLAGGPSGEHTFQLILTKADSCIYFQYGDQQGQFYGGACCGGIENVIGNVGLQVFLNINPNNLIDYAVLFTPPDSTTYQALDIGVQDAVSQGSKGVFFFPGDYYSLSTKIINFGNVDAGSFE
;
A
#
# COMPACT_ATOMS: atom_id res chain seq x y z
N MET A 1 -49.22 9.11 -54.12
CA MET A 1 -49.07 8.48 -52.79
C MET A 1 -47.62 8.04 -52.64
N LYS A 2 -46.85 8.67 -51.74
CA LYS A 2 -45.46 8.26 -51.45
C LYS A 2 -45.46 7.49 -50.13
N PHE A 3 -45.16 6.19 -50.19
CA PHE A 3 -44.97 5.35 -49.01
C PHE A 3 -43.66 5.75 -48.32
N LYS A 4 -43.73 6.19 -47.06
CA LYS A 4 -42.55 6.33 -46.20
C LYS A 4 -42.31 4.99 -45.51
N PHE A 5 -41.19 4.35 -45.81
CA PHE A 5 -40.71 3.19 -45.07
C PHE A 5 -40.05 3.70 -43.78
N LEU A 6 -40.56 3.26 -42.63
CA LEU A 6 -39.96 3.53 -41.33
C LEU A 6 -39.07 2.32 -40.99
N LEU A 7 -37.75 2.48 -41.10
CA LEU A 7 -36.78 1.49 -40.66
C LEU A 7 -36.53 1.72 -39.16
N VAL A 8 -37.09 0.87 -38.31
CA VAL A 8 -36.78 0.86 -36.87
C VAL A 8 -35.53 0.00 -36.69
N VAL A 9 -34.38 0.64 -36.50
CA VAL A 9 -33.13 -0.03 -36.13
C VAL A 9 -33.09 -0.10 -34.61
N SER A 10 -33.32 -1.30 -34.08
CA SER A 10 -33.11 -1.59 -32.66
C SER A 10 -31.61 -1.57 -32.36
N LEU A 11 -31.12 -0.49 -31.75
CA LEU A 11 -29.78 -0.43 -31.18
C LEU A 11 -29.79 -1.20 -29.85
N LEU A 12 -29.28 -2.43 -29.89
CA LEU A 12 -28.87 -3.15 -28.68
C LEU A 12 -27.70 -2.36 -28.08
N LEU A 13 -27.93 -1.72 -26.92
CA LEU A 13 -26.86 -1.25 -26.05
C LEU A 13 -26.15 -2.48 -25.47
N VAL A 14 -25.14 -2.98 -26.17
CA VAL A 14 -24.14 -3.85 -25.57
C VAL A 14 -23.22 -2.93 -24.77
N SER A 15 -23.42 -2.88 -23.45
CA SER A 15 -22.41 -2.33 -22.55
C SER A 15 -21.22 -3.27 -22.59
N VAL A 16 -20.26 -2.99 -23.47
CA VAL A 16 -18.92 -3.51 -23.29
C VAL A 16 -18.36 -2.71 -22.12
N ALA A 17 -18.44 -3.28 -20.92
CA ALA A 17 -17.54 -2.88 -19.86
C ALA A 17 -16.14 -3.07 -20.44
N LEU A 18 -15.49 -1.96 -20.80
CA LEU A 18 -14.07 -1.95 -21.08
C LEU A 18 -13.41 -2.19 -19.72
N PHE A 19 -13.40 -3.45 -19.28
CA PHE A 19 -12.35 -3.89 -18.38
C PHE A 19 -11.08 -3.52 -19.11
N GLY A 20 -10.31 -2.59 -18.54
CA GLY A 20 -8.96 -2.31 -19.00
C GLY A 20 -8.26 -3.65 -19.08
N MET A 21 -8.15 -4.19 -20.29
CA MET A 21 -7.30 -5.32 -20.56
C MET A 21 -5.92 -4.82 -20.18
N GLN A 22 -5.41 -5.35 -19.07
CA GLN A 22 -3.99 -5.34 -18.76
C GLN A 22 -3.29 -5.71 -20.07
N THR A 23 -2.62 -4.74 -20.67
CA THR A 23 -2.13 -4.87 -22.04
C THR A 23 -1.24 -6.09 -22.11
N SER A 24 -1.68 -7.01 -22.98
CA SER A 24 -1.06 -8.24 -23.41
C SER A 24 0.40 -8.45 -22.99
N ARG A 25 0.58 -9.49 -22.18
CA ARG A 25 1.84 -10.17 -21.90
C ARG A 25 2.47 -10.66 -23.23
N GLN A 26 3.50 -9.95 -23.71
CA GLN A 26 4.55 -10.52 -24.54
C GLN A 26 5.76 -9.58 -24.59
N GLY A 27 6.84 -9.95 -23.90
CA GLY A 27 8.17 -9.35 -24.09
C GLY A 27 9.04 -9.25 -22.84
N ASN A 28 9.80 -10.30 -22.53
CA ASN A 28 10.92 -10.37 -21.55
C ASN A 28 10.56 -10.20 -20.05
N PRO A 29 11.02 -11.07 -19.13
CA PRO A 29 10.54 -11.08 -17.74
C PRO A 29 11.10 -9.99 -16.82
N ASN A 30 11.87 -9.00 -17.31
CA ASN A 30 12.79 -8.31 -16.41
C ASN A 30 12.56 -6.83 -16.12
N TRP A 31 11.78 -6.04 -16.86
CA TRP A 31 11.55 -4.64 -16.44
C TRP A 31 10.19 -4.12 -16.94
N SER A 32 9.29 -3.78 -16.02
CA SER A 32 8.03 -3.10 -16.33
C SER A 32 7.92 -1.83 -15.50
N SER A 33 8.38 -0.71 -16.06
CA SER A 33 8.02 0.61 -15.54
C SER A 33 6.66 0.99 -16.11
N TYR A 34 5.63 1.07 -15.29
CA TYR A 34 4.49 1.90 -15.64
C TYR A 34 4.90 3.32 -15.26
N ARG A 35 5.57 4.01 -16.18
CA ARG A 35 5.60 5.48 -16.20
C ARG A 35 4.26 5.90 -16.77
N GLY A 36 3.66 6.93 -16.20
CA GLY A 36 2.41 7.52 -16.63
C GLY A 36 1.37 7.58 -15.53
N THR A 37 0.29 6.84 -15.76
CA THR A 37 -0.90 6.80 -14.91
C THR A 37 -1.39 5.36 -14.78
N GLY A 38 -2.12 5.06 -13.70
CA GLY A 38 -2.80 3.78 -13.55
C GLY A 38 -4.07 3.84 -12.73
N GLY A 39 -4.75 2.69 -12.66
CA GLY A 39 -6.11 2.57 -12.15
C GLY A 39 -7.18 3.00 -13.16
N PRO A 40 -8.44 3.15 -12.73
CA PRO A 40 -8.90 2.87 -11.38
C PRO A 40 -8.74 1.39 -11.02
N ASP A 41 -8.34 1.08 -9.78
CA ASP A 41 -8.48 -0.29 -9.26
C ASP A 41 -9.95 -0.64 -9.00
N ALA A 42 -10.22 -1.85 -8.52
CA ALA A 42 -11.60 -2.31 -8.27
C ALA A 42 -12.35 -1.45 -7.24
N TYR A 43 -11.64 -0.82 -6.30
CA TYR A 43 -12.23 0.12 -5.36
C TYR A 43 -12.43 1.50 -5.97
N GLY A 44 -11.49 1.93 -6.83
CA GLY A 44 -11.54 3.17 -7.58
C GLY A 44 -10.33 4.07 -7.38
N TYR A 45 -9.29 3.63 -6.66
CA TYR A 45 -8.05 4.42 -6.57
C TYR A 45 -7.42 4.56 -7.95
N THR A 46 -6.83 5.72 -8.23
CA THR A 46 -5.99 5.97 -9.41
C THR A 46 -4.61 6.44 -8.97
N TRP A 47 -3.62 6.34 -9.86
CA TRP A 47 -2.32 6.97 -9.63
C TRP A 47 -1.82 7.72 -10.87
N ILE A 48 -1.03 8.76 -10.64
CA ILE A 48 -0.32 9.54 -11.66
C ILE A 48 1.07 9.89 -11.15
N ASP A 49 2.06 9.84 -12.03
CA ASP A 49 3.43 10.23 -11.72
C ASP A 49 3.78 11.66 -12.12
N SER A 50 4.94 12.15 -11.66
CA SER A 50 5.41 13.52 -11.88
C SER A 50 5.87 13.84 -13.30
N ASP A 51 6.05 12.85 -14.17
CA ASP A 51 6.41 13.08 -15.57
C ASP A 51 5.18 13.42 -16.43
N GLU A 52 3.98 13.12 -15.93
CA GLU A 52 2.73 13.36 -16.63
C GLU A 52 2.17 14.77 -16.41
N SER A 53 1.46 15.25 -17.44
CA SER A 53 0.74 16.53 -17.34
C SER A 53 -0.35 16.45 -16.28
N GLY A 54 -0.25 17.27 -15.24
CA GLY A 54 -1.18 17.28 -14.11
C GLY A 54 -0.79 16.31 -12.98
N GLY A 55 0.38 15.67 -13.10
CA GLY A 55 0.97 14.87 -12.04
C GLY A 55 1.49 15.69 -10.86
N PRO A 56 1.89 15.01 -9.77
CA PRO A 56 2.49 15.67 -8.62
C PRO A 56 3.84 16.29 -8.98
N THR A 57 4.30 17.23 -8.16
CA THR A 57 5.68 17.71 -8.22
C THR A 57 6.52 16.98 -7.18
N TYR A 58 7.75 16.61 -7.54
CA TYR A 58 8.73 16.19 -6.54
C TYR A 58 9.03 17.35 -5.59
N SER A 59 8.70 17.16 -4.30
CA SER A 59 8.83 18.19 -3.28
C SER A 59 9.11 17.55 -1.93
N TRP A 60 10.39 17.24 -1.70
CA TRP A 60 10.85 16.62 -0.47
C TRP A 60 10.54 17.46 0.77
N ILE A 61 9.90 16.84 1.78
CA ILE A 61 9.67 17.46 3.09
C ILE A 61 10.71 16.91 4.07
N ASP A 62 11.69 17.72 4.44
CA ASP A 62 12.70 17.30 5.42
C ASP A 62 12.10 17.25 6.84
N ILE A 63 11.93 16.03 7.34
CA ILE A 63 11.44 15.76 8.70
C ILE A 63 12.55 15.34 9.66
N SER A 64 13.82 15.37 9.27
CA SER A 64 14.95 14.92 10.11
C SER A 64 15.12 15.71 11.42
N THR A 65 14.61 16.95 11.45
CA THR A 65 14.72 17.84 12.62
C THR A 65 13.41 18.01 13.40
N ILE A 66 12.27 17.64 12.80
CA ILE A 66 10.93 17.80 13.40
C ILE A 66 10.22 16.47 13.68
N GLY A 67 10.64 15.41 13.01
CA GLY A 67 10.12 14.06 13.15
C GLY A 67 10.79 13.29 14.29
N THR A 68 10.25 12.11 14.55
CA THR A 68 10.80 11.12 15.46
C THR A 68 11.60 10.09 14.67
N GLU A 69 12.83 9.83 15.09
CA GLU A 69 13.64 8.74 14.52
C GLU A 69 13.04 7.38 14.93
N ILE A 70 12.88 6.50 13.95
CA ILE A 70 12.47 5.11 14.16
C ILE A 70 13.72 4.27 14.38
N THR A 71 13.92 3.84 15.62
CA THR A 71 15.02 2.96 16.02
C THR A 71 14.58 1.50 16.05
N GLY A 72 15.52 0.57 15.82
CA GLY A 72 15.27 -0.87 15.91
C GLY A 72 14.98 -1.55 14.56
N LEU A 73 15.03 -0.80 13.46
CA LEU A 73 15.06 -1.38 12.12
C LEU A 73 16.41 -2.08 11.90
N THR A 74 16.35 -3.29 11.34
CA THR A 74 17.49 -4.16 11.05
C THR A 74 17.30 -4.74 9.64
N ASP A 75 17.83 -5.93 9.40
CA ASP A 75 17.45 -6.75 8.24
C ASP A 75 16.09 -7.42 8.47
N ASP A 76 15.25 -7.52 7.44
CA ASP A 76 13.99 -8.29 7.41
C ASP A 76 13.14 -8.18 8.68
N ASN A 77 12.80 -6.94 9.10
CA ASN A 77 11.97 -6.73 10.28
C ASN A 77 10.93 -5.62 10.12
N ASN A 78 10.02 -5.57 11.10
CA ASN A 78 9.03 -4.52 11.27
C ASN A 78 9.22 -3.84 12.63
N VAL A 79 9.02 -2.52 12.70
CA VAL A 79 9.00 -1.74 13.94
C VAL A 79 7.68 -0.98 14.04
N GLY A 80 7.05 -1.02 15.21
CA GLY A 80 5.78 -0.37 15.48
C GLY A 80 4.96 -1.13 16.55
N PRO A 81 3.67 -0.80 16.71
CA PRO A 81 2.94 0.22 15.95
C PRO A 81 3.34 1.64 16.36
N PHE A 82 3.29 2.55 15.40
CA PHE A 82 3.32 4.00 15.59
C PHE A 82 1.92 4.57 15.35
N THR A 83 1.52 5.59 16.11
CA THR A 83 0.23 6.24 15.94
C THR A 83 0.26 7.24 14.79
N ILE A 84 -0.71 7.17 13.86
CA ILE A 84 -0.87 8.13 12.75
C ILE A 84 -1.30 9.50 13.31
N GLY A 85 -2.06 9.51 14.40
CA GLY A 85 -2.56 10.73 15.05
C GLY A 85 -3.91 11.21 14.52
N PHE A 86 -4.47 10.51 13.54
CA PHE A 86 -5.82 10.70 13.00
C PHE A 86 -6.27 9.40 12.31
N ASP A 87 -7.58 9.23 12.14
CA ASP A 87 -8.12 8.18 11.27
C ASP A 87 -7.96 8.60 9.80
N PHE A 88 -7.10 7.89 9.08
CA PHE A 88 -6.88 8.05 7.64
C PHE A 88 -7.81 7.10 6.86
N PRO A 89 -8.67 7.60 5.96
CA PRO A 89 -9.48 6.74 5.10
C PRO A 89 -8.59 6.00 4.09
N TYR A 90 -8.67 4.67 4.07
CA TYR A 90 -7.91 3.81 3.18
C TYR A 90 -8.78 2.65 2.70
N TYR A 91 -9.02 2.60 1.38
CA TYR A 91 -10.06 1.73 0.83
C TYR A 91 -11.39 1.92 1.59
N TRP A 92 -12.14 0.85 1.87
CA TRP A 92 -13.44 0.91 2.56
C TRP A 92 -13.34 1.06 4.08
N TYR A 93 -12.13 1.14 4.63
CA TYR A 93 -11.86 1.19 6.06
C TYR A 93 -11.00 2.40 6.41
N SER A 94 -10.68 2.55 7.70
CA SER A 94 -9.81 3.61 8.21
C SER A 94 -8.69 3.02 9.04
N VAL A 95 -7.52 3.63 8.95
CA VAL A 95 -6.30 3.22 9.65
C VAL A 95 -5.81 4.36 10.54
N ASN A 96 -5.29 4.03 11.72
CA ASN A 96 -4.83 5.02 12.70
C ASN A 96 -3.48 4.69 13.36
N GLN A 97 -2.88 3.58 12.96
CA GLN A 97 -1.55 3.15 13.36
C GLN A 97 -0.86 2.47 12.19
N PHE A 98 0.46 2.41 12.22
CA PHE A 98 1.26 1.78 11.18
C PHE A 98 2.51 1.11 11.76
N TRP A 99 3.02 0.12 11.04
CA TRP A 99 4.36 -0.44 11.26
C TRP A 99 5.24 -0.07 10.08
N VAL A 100 6.52 0.16 10.35
CA VAL A 100 7.52 0.37 9.32
C VAL A 100 8.27 -0.92 9.08
N ASN A 101 8.33 -1.34 7.82
CA ASN A 101 9.05 -2.50 7.36
C ASN A 101 10.43 -2.08 6.83
N ALA A 102 11.48 -2.80 7.20
CA ALA A 102 12.86 -2.51 6.79
C ALA A 102 13.05 -2.55 5.26
N ASN A 103 12.25 -3.37 4.57
CA ASN A 103 12.26 -3.52 3.12
C ASN A 103 11.46 -2.43 2.36
N GLY A 104 11.27 -1.26 2.97
CA GLY A 104 10.80 -0.05 2.29
C GLY A 104 9.28 0.07 2.09
N ALA A 105 8.52 -0.53 3.01
CA ALA A 105 7.07 -0.43 3.07
C ALA A 105 6.59 0.03 4.45
N ILE A 106 5.33 0.44 4.53
CA ILE A 106 4.56 0.43 5.78
C ILE A 106 3.35 -0.49 5.64
N CYS A 107 2.87 -1.04 6.76
CA CYS A 107 1.58 -1.74 6.83
C CYS A 107 0.70 -1.16 7.92
N PHE A 108 -0.62 -1.31 7.75
CA PHE A 108 -1.61 -0.86 8.75
C PHE A 108 -2.18 -2.00 9.60
N TYR A 109 -1.96 -3.24 9.19
CA TYR A 109 -2.41 -4.42 9.89
C TYR A 109 -1.35 -5.53 9.80
N ASN A 110 -1.19 -6.28 10.89
CA ASN A 110 -0.27 -7.43 11.02
C ASN A 110 1.23 -7.04 11.00
N ASN A 111 2.03 -7.70 11.85
CA ASN A 111 3.48 -7.51 11.94
C ASN A 111 4.28 -8.52 11.11
N ASP A 112 3.63 -9.30 10.25
CA ASP A 112 4.30 -10.14 9.26
C ASP A 112 5.24 -9.29 8.39
N VAL A 113 6.47 -9.78 8.22
CA VAL A 113 7.53 -9.04 7.52
C VAL A 113 7.31 -9.11 6.02
N TYR A 114 7.26 -7.95 5.38
CA TYR A 114 7.27 -7.85 3.93
C TYR A 114 8.71 -8.03 3.43
N VAL A 115 8.91 -8.98 2.51
CA VAL A 115 10.23 -9.43 2.05
C VAL A 115 10.23 -9.51 0.52
N PRO A 116 10.52 -8.42 -0.20
CA PRO A 116 10.37 -8.32 -1.64
C PRO A 116 11.52 -8.91 -2.49
N GLN A 117 12.20 -9.98 -2.03
CA GLN A 117 13.23 -10.69 -2.78
C GLN A 117 12.81 -12.10 -3.28
N GLY A 118 13.30 -12.50 -4.47
CA GLY A 118 13.19 -13.88 -5.00
C GLY A 118 12.48 -14.03 -6.35
N ALA A 119 12.27 -15.29 -6.78
CA ALA A 119 11.63 -15.64 -8.07
C ALA A 119 10.14 -15.26 -8.16
N SER A 120 9.57 -14.75 -7.07
CA SER A 120 8.16 -14.41 -6.90
C SER A 120 7.95 -12.93 -6.63
N GLY A 121 8.83 -12.05 -7.13
CA GLY A 121 8.76 -10.58 -6.99
C GLY A 121 7.32 -10.10 -6.86
N PHE A 122 7.02 -9.40 -5.76
CA PHE A 122 5.66 -9.28 -5.25
C PHE A 122 4.86 -8.37 -6.19
N LEU A 123 3.94 -9.00 -6.92
CA LEU A 123 2.95 -8.31 -7.70
C LEU A 123 1.98 -7.61 -6.75
N ILE A 124 1.57 -6.40 -7.11
CA ILE A 124 0.58 -5.65 -6.36
C ILE A 124 -0.68 -5.56 -7.23
N PRO A 125 -1.86 -5.94 -6.74
CA PRO A 125 -2.10 -6.54 -5.41
C PRO A 125 -1.69 -8.02 -5.36
N SER A 126 -1.42 -8.54 -4.14
CA SER A 126 -1.15 -9.95 -3.89
C SER A 126 -1.88 -10.46 -2.64
N PRO A 127 -2.74 -11.49 -2.72
CA PRO A 127 -3.45 -12.02 -1.55
C PRO A 127 -2.55 -12.82 -0.60
N ASN A 128 -1.26 -12.98 -0.92
CA ASN A 128 -0.30 -13.58 -0.01
C ASN A 128 0.10 -12.53 1.04
N ALA A 129 0.07 -12.91 2.31
CA ALA A 129 0.54 -12.07 3.40
C ALA A 129 2.03 -11.72 3.27
N PRO A 130 2.47 -10.56 3.78
CA PRO A 130 1.66 -9.53 4.44
C PRO A 130 0.80 -8.70 3.46
N ASN A 131 -0.29 -8.12 3.98
CA ASN A 131 -1.21 -7.24 3.24
C ASN A 131 -1.40 -5.90 3.96
N ASP A 132 -2.32 -5.06 3.46
CA ASP A 132 -2.57 -3.71 3.99
C ASP A 132 -1.34 -2.81 3.87
N LEU A 133 -0.67 -2.90 2.71
CA LEU A 133 0.66 -2.32 2.48
C LEU A 133 0.58 -1.03 1.67
N LEU A 134 1.40 -0.06 2.08
CA LEU A 134 1.88 1.03 1.23
C LEU A 134 3.37 0.82 0.99
N ILE A 135 3.75 0.69 -0.28
CA ILE A 135 5.10 0.28 -0.69
C ILE A 135 5.67 1.41 -1.56
N PRO A 136 6.28 2.45 -0.96
CA PRO A 136 7.01 3.45 -1.73
C PRO A 136 8.14 2.81 -2.54
N LEU A 137 8.99 1.99 -1.91
CA LEU A 137 10.11 1.34 -2.58
C LEU A 137 10.42 -0.01 -1.93
N GLY A 138 9.69 -1.04 -2.34
CA GLY A 138 9.88 -2.40 -1.88
C GLY A 138 11.08 -3.04 -2.56
N ALA A 139 12.14 -3.35 -1.82
CA ALA A 139 13.30 -4.11 -2.29
C ALA A 139 13.99 -4.83 -1.10
N ASP A 140 14.95 -5.71 -1.38
CA ASP A 140 15.81 -6.32 -0.34
C ASP A 140 16.68 -5.20 0.26
N LEU A 141 16.22 -4.58 1.34
CA LEU A 141 16.82 -3.40 1.96
C LEU A 141 17.21 -3.67 3.40
N THR A 142 18.21 -2.95 3.87
CA THR A 142 18.79 -3.18 5.20
C THR A 142 19.19 -1.88 5.89
N PHE A 143 19.05 -1.89 7.21
CA PHE A 143 19.53 -0.84 8.11
C PHE A 143 20.83 -1.24 8.83
N GLU A 144 21.35 -2.44 8.57
CA GLU A 144 22.55 -2.96 9.22
C GLU A 144 23.85 -2.62 8.49
N ASN A 145 24.97 -2.64 9.23
CA ASN A 145 26.34 -2.73 8.70
C ASN A 145 26.73 -1.68 7.61
N GLY A 146 26.14 -0.49 7.66
CA GLY A 146 26.32 0.60 6.68
C GLY A 146 26.60 1.99 7.26
N PRO A 147 26.83 3.03 6.42
CA PRO A 147 26.62 4.42 6.83
C PRO A 147 25.19 4.58 7.38
N PRO A 148 24.92 5.60 8.22
CA PRO A 148 23.69 5.63 9.00
C PRO A 148 22.43 5.78 8.13
N ALA A 149 21.86 4.66 7.69
CA ALA A 149 20.50 4.56 7.20
C ALA A 149 19.56 4.99 8.34
N ARG A 150 18.57 5.81 8.02
CA ARG A 150 17.65 6.36 9.01
C ARG A 150 16.22 6.30 8.51
N CYS A 151 15.31 6.03 9.42
CA CYS A 151 13.89 6.18 9.16
C CYS A 151 13.34 7.21 10.16
N TYR A 152 12.55 8.16 9.67
CA TYR A 152 11.87 9.16 10.48
C TYR A 152 10.39 9.11 10.18
N TYR A 153 9.56 9.43 11.17
CA TYR A 153 8.17 9.79 10.92
C TYR A 153 7.83 11.12 11.58
N TYR A 154 6.91 11.85 10.97
CA TYR A 154 6.31 13.06 11.52
C TYR A 154 4.80 12.98 11.33
N SER A 155 4.05 13.27 12.38
CA SER A 155 2.61 13.51 12.29
C SER A 155 2.27 14.82 12.98
N ASN A 156 1.39 15.61 12.35
CA ASN A 156 0.81 16.78 12.99
C ASN A 156 -0.38 16.44 13.90
N ASN A 157 -0.75 15.16 14.00
CA ASN A 157 -1.92 14.65 14.75
C ASN A 157 -3.26 15.27 14.32
N VAL A 158 -3.36 15.74 13.08
CA VAL A 158 -4.56 16.38 12.55
C VAL A 158 -4.91 15.79 11.19
N ASP A 159 -3.99 15.88 10.23
CA ASP A 159 -4.27 15.53 8.84
C ASP A 159 -3.07 15.06 8.02
N THR A 160 -1.84 15.13 8.55
CA THR A 160 -0.63 14.84 7.78
C THR A 160 0.25 13.86 8.52
N LEU A 161 0.59 12.74 7.87
CA LEU A 161 1.64 11.81 8.26
C LEU A 161 2.71 11.78 7.17
N ILE A 162 3.98 11.81 7.57
CA ILE A 162 5.13 11.68 6.69
C ILE A 162 6.04 10.59 7.26
N VAL A 163 6.48 9.66 6.42
CA VAL A 163 7.48 8.63 6.76
C VAL A 163 8.62 8.72 5.75
N SER A 164 9.84 8.96 6.21
CA SER A 164 11.03 9.13 5.38
C SER A 164 12.06 8.04 5.64
N PHE A 165 12.49 7.39 4.58
CA PHE A 165 13.62 6.46 4.54
C PHE A 165 14.79 7.21 3.93
N ILE A 166 15.89 7.33 4.68
CA ILE A 166 17.07 8.13 4.32
C ILE A 166 18.26 7.22 4.15
N ARG A 167 18.85 7.22 2.95
CA ARG A 167 20.08 6.48 2.62
C ARG A 167 20.01 5.00 3.01
N VAL A 168 18.84 4.37 2.83
CA VAL A 168 18.65 2.94 3.12
C VAL A 168 19.36 2.13 2.04
N GLN A 169 20.05 1.08 2.44
CA GLN A 169 20.92 0.34 1.53
C GLN A 169 20.22 -0.92 1.03
N ALA A 170 20.57 -1.38 -0.16
CA ALA A 170 20.14 -2.69 -0.64
C ALA A 170 21.03 -3.79 -0.05
N TRP A 171 20.45 -4.92 0.32
CA TRP A 171 21.19 -6.12 0.69
C TRP A 171 21.60 -6.88 -0.58
N LEU A 172 22.89 -6.86 -0.92
CA LEU A 172 23.42 -7.58 -2.08
C LEU A 172 24.30 -8.76 -1.63
N ALA A 173 24.66 -9.67 -2.54
CA ALA A 173 25.51 -10.83 -2.22
C ALA A 173 26.88 -10.47 -1.59
N GLY A 174 27.34 -9.23 -1.74
CA GLY A 174 28.56 -8.70 -1.12
C GLY A 174 28.33 -7.90 0.18
N GLY A 175 27.10 -7.83 0.68
CA GLY A 175 26.67 -6.99 1.81
C GLY A 175 25.90 -5.74 1.39
N PRO A 176 25.59 -4.86 2.36
CA PRO A 176 24.88 -3.60 2.11
C PRO A 176 25.58 -2.73 1.07
N SER A 177 24.83 -2.24 0.09
CA SER A 177 25.34 -1.43 -1.02
C SER A 177 24.30 -0.46 -1.55
N GLY A 178 24.75 0.62 -2.16
CA GLY A 178 23.87 1.69 -2.62
C GLY A 178 23.24 2.47 -1.45
N GLU A 179 22.47 3.48 -1.80
CA GLU A 179 21.74 4.35 -0.87
C GLU A 179 20.48 4.85 -1.56
N HIS A 180 19.33 4.59 -0.93
CA HIS A 180 18.01 4.88 -1.48
C HIS A 180 17.24 5.76 -0.50
N THR A 181 16.81 6.93 -0.97
CA THR A 181 16.08 7.92 -0.16
C THR A 181 14.68 8.13 -0.74
N PHE A 182 13.66 7.85 0.05
CA PHE A 182 12.27 7.93 -0.37
C PHE A 182 11.34 8.25 0.80
N GLN A 183 10.15 8.74 0.49
CA GLN A 183 9.21 9.27 1.45
C GLN A 183 7.77 8.92 1.07
N LEU A 184 6.99 8.58 2.08
CA LEU A 184 5.54 8.41 2.04
C LEU A 184 4.88 9.62 2.71
N ILE A 185 3.80 10.13 2.14
CA ILE A 185 2.96 11.18 2.75
C ILE A 185 1.49 10.76 2.66
N LEU A 186 0.78 10.86 3.78
CA LEU A 186 -0.68 10.71 3.85
C LEU A 186 -1.31 12.07 4.14
N THR A 187 -2.32 12.46 3.37
CA THR A 187 -3.09 13.68 3.59
C THR A 187 -4.57 13.36 3.83
N LYS A 188 -5.08 13.63 5.03
CA LYS A 188 -6.46 13.31 5.43
C LYS A 188 -7.50 14.17 4.70
N ALA A 189 -7.15 15.40 4.33
CA ALA A 189 -8.10 16.35 3.75
C ALA A 189 -8.76 15.84 2.46
N ASP A 190 -8.01 15.06 1.68
CA ASP A 190 -8.39 14.49 0.39
C ASP A 190 -8.14 12.97 0.31
N SER A 191 -7.67 12.36 1.40
CA SER A 191 -7.30 10.94 1.50
C SER A 191 -6.26 10.50 0.46
N CYS A 192 -5.45 11.44 -0.03
CA CYS A 192 -4.40 11.18 -0.99
C CYS A 192 -3.16 10.56 -0.33
N ILE A 193 -2.43 9.80 -1.14
CA ILE A 193 -1.17 9.17 -0.77
C ILE A 193 -0.11 9.64 -1.76
N TYR A 194 1.03 10.10 -1.27
CA TYR A 194 2.14 10.51 -2.11
C TYR A 194 3.36 9.64 -1.81
N PHE A 195 4.02 9.18 -2.87
CA PHE A 195 5.38 8.69 -2.81
C PHE A 195 6.31 9.74 -3.43
N GLN A 196 7.42 10.00 -2.76
CA GLN A 196 8.43 10.99 -3.15
C GLN A 196 9.79 10.30 -3.12
N TYR A 197 10.57 10.44 -4.18
CA TYR A 197 11.83 9.73 -4.34
C TYR A 197 12.97 10.73 -4.55
N GLY A 198 13.89 10.77 -3.59
CA GLY A 198 15.11 11.58 -3.68
C GLY A 198 16.26 10.79 -4.27
N ASP A 199 17.47 11.04 -3.77
CA ASP A 199 18.68 10.38 -4.24
C ASP A 199 18.55 8.84 -4.24
N GLN A 200 18.89 8.26 -5.39
CA GLN A 200 19.01 6.83 -5.60
C GLN A 200 20.40 6.49 -6.09
N GLN A 201 21.10 5.60 -5.39
CA GLN A 201 22.43 5.13 -5.75
C GLN A 201 22.51 3.62 -5.63
N GLY A 202 23.13 2.96 -6.60
CA GLY A 202 23.28 1.50 -6.58
C GLY A 202 22.15 0.77 -7.30
N GLN A 203 21.98 -0.51 -6.99
CA GLN A 203 21.02 -1.43 -7.61
C GLN A 203 20.45 -2.35 -6.53
N PHE A 204 19.28 -2.93 -6.80
CA PHE A 204 18.65 -3.92 -5.91
C PHE A 204 19.10 -5.34 -6.22
N TYR A 205 18.91 -6.25 -5.25
CA TYR A 205 19.22 -7.67 -5.41
C TYR A 205 18.48 -8.27 -6.61
N GLY A 206 19.24 -8.74 -7.61
CA GLY A 206 18.66 -9.27 -8.86
C GLY A 206 17.84 -8.28 -9.68
N GLY A 207 17.91 -6.98 -9.37
CA GLY A 207 17.02 -5.97 -9.97
C GLY A 207 15.61 -5.94 -9.39
N ALA A 208 15.33 -6.73 -8.36
CA ALA A 208 14.01 -6.88 -7.79
C ALA A 208 13.62 -5.64 -6.98
N CYS A 209 12.58 -4.95 -7.43
CA CYS A 209 11.93 -3.90 -6.66
C CYS A 209 10.48 -3.73 -7.10
N CYS A 210 9.65 -3.14 -6.26
CA CYS A 210 8.29 -2.75 -6.65
C CYS A 210 7.81 -1.53 -5.86
N GLY A 211 6.75 -0.91 -6.36
CA GLY A 211 6.07 0.17 -5.68
C GLY A 211 4.58 0.12 -5.95
N GLY A 212 3.77 0.46 -4.95
CA GLY A 212 2.32 0.40 -5.06
C GLY A 212 1.59 0.42 -3.71
N ILE A 213 0.28 0.19 -3.79
CA ILE A 213 -0.63 0.15 -2.64
C ILE A 213 -1.55 -1.06 -2.75
N GLU A 214 -1.93 -1.67 -1.63
CA GLU A 214 -2.97 -2.71 -1.60
C GLU A 214 -3.78 -2.71 -0.31
N ASN A 215 -4.98 -3.27 -0.40
CA ASN A 215 -5.93 -3.36 0.70
C ASN A 215 -5.59 -4.47 1.71
N VAL A 216 -6.40 -4.54 2.76
CA VAL A 216 -6.27 -5.44 3.93
C VAL A 216 -6.23 -6.94 3.60
N ILE A 217 -6.66 -7.34 2.39
CA ILE A 217 -6.64 -8.74 1.93
C ILE A 217 -5.81 -8.96 0.67
N GLY A 218 -5.09 -7.93 0.18
CA GLY A 218 -4.23 -8.03 -1.00
C GLY A 218 -4.94 -8.41 -2.31
N ASN A 219 -6.24 -8.14 -2.44
CA ASN A 219 -7.00 -8.44 -3.67
C ASN A 219 -7.32 -7.18 -4.48
N VAL A 220 -7.21 -6.00 -3.87
CA VAL A 220 -7.41 -4.71 -4.54
C VAL A 220 -6.18 -3.87 -4.26
N GLY A 221 -5.62 -3.27 -5.31
CA GLY A 221 -4.37 -2.54 -5.23
C GLY A 221 -3.94 -2.00 -6.58
N LEU A 222 -2.89 -1.19 -6.54
CA LEU A 222 -2.27 -0.58 -7.70
C LEU A 222 -0.77 -0.78 -7.64
N GLN A 223 -0.22 -1.44 -8.66
CA GLN A 223 1.21 -1.45 -8.93
C GLN A 223 1.60 -0.23 -9.76
N VAL A 224 2.63 0.48 -9.32
CA VAL A 224 3.24 1.59 -10.07
C VAL A 224 4.43 1.08 -10.88
N PHE A 225 5.27 0.26 -10.27
CA PHE A 225 6.42 -0.32 -10.97
C PHE A 225 6.79 -1.68 -10.42
N LEU A 226 7.47 -2.44 -11.27
CA LEU A 226 8.08 -3.71 -10.93
C LEU A 226 9.39 -3.85 -11.70
N ASN A 227 10.45 -4.19 -10.97
CA ASN A 227 11.80 -4.36 -11.48
C ASN A 227 12.15 -3.19 -12.37
N ILE A 228 12.49 -2.04 -11.78
CA ILE A 228 12.95 -0.85 -12.50
C ILE A 228 14.38 -0.52 -12.11
N ASN A 229 15.07 0.22 -12.97
CA ASN A 229 16.33 0.83 -12.58
C ASN A 229 16.04 1.97 -11.58
N PRO A 230 16.62 1.97 -10.36
CA PRO A 230 16.37 3.01 -9.36
C PRO A 230 16.73 4.42 -9.82
N ASN A 231 17.62 4.59 -10.80
CA ASN A 231 17.93 5.90 -11.38
C ASN A 231 16.71 6.57 -12.05
N ASN A 232 15.67 5.80 -12.39
CA ASN A 232 14.42 6.34 -12.93
C ASN A 232 13.54 6.99 -11.85
N LEU A 233 13.89 6.88 -10.58
CA LEU A 233 13.15 7.45 -9.45
C LEU A 233 13.83 8.70 -8.87
N ILE A 234 14.90 9.22 -9.46
CA ILE A 234 15.54 10.43 -8.93
C ILE A 234 14.63 11.64 -9.23
N ASP A 235 14.35 12.45 -8.22
CA ASP A 235 13.47 13.62 -8.28
C ASP A 235 12.07 13.29 -8.86
N TYR A 236 11.55 12.14 -8.46
CA TYR A 236 10.29 11.57 -8.95
C TYR A 236 9.22 11.56 -7.86
N ALA A 237 7.95 11.67 -8.26
CA ALA A 237 6.83 11.57 -7.33
C ALA A 237 5.64 10.80 -7.95
N VAL A 238 4.84 10.19 -7.09
CA VAL A 238 3.60 9.49 -7.45
C VAL A 238 2.50 9.93 -6.51
N LEU A 239 1.32 10.22 -7.06
CA LEU A 239 0.12 10.55 -6.32
C LEU A 239 -0.91 9.46 -6.54
N PHE A 240 -1.44 8.89 -5.46
CA PHE A 240 -2.64 8.06 -5.47
C PHE A 240 -3.83 8.88 -5.01
N THR A 241 -4.88 8.91 -5.83
CA THR A 241 -6.12 9.62 -5.54
C THR A 241 -7.23 8.59 -5.31
N PRO A 242 -7.91 8.61 -4.14
CA PRO A 242 -9.08 7.78 -3.89
C PRO A 242 -10.27 8.23 -4.75
N PRO A 243 -11.26 7.35 -4.96
CA PRO A 243 -12.48 7.75 -5.65
C PRO A 243 -13.37 8.61 -4.73
N ASP A 244 -14.07 9.62 -5.29
CA ASP A 244 -15.10 10.38 -4.56
C ASP A 244 -16.25 9.48 -4.05
N SER A 245 -16.51 8.39 -4.77
CA SER A 245 -17.47 7.36 -4.40
C SER A 245 -17.11 6.04 -5.08
N THR A 246 -17.49 4.93 -4.46
CA THR A 246 -17.23 3.60 -5.00
C THR A 246 -18.51 2.77 -5.09
N THR A 247 -18.58 1.90 -6.10
CA THR A 247 -19.57 0.82 -6.18
C THR A 247 -19.01 -0.51 -5.68
N TYR A 248 -17.76 -0.53 -5.20
CA TYR A 248 -17.11 -1.73 -4.69
C TYR A 248 -17.88 -2.25 -3.48
N GLN A 249 -18.11 -3.56 -3.47
CA GLN A 249 -18.80 -4.26 -2.40
C GLN A 249 -17.81 -5.07 -1.58
N ALA A 250 -17.44 -4.53 -0.43
CA ALA A 250 -16.58 -5.18 0.54
C ALA A 250 -17.43 -5.90 1.58
N LEU A 251 -17.51 -7.23 1.50
CA LEU A 251 -18.00 -8.06 2.60
C LEU A 251 -16.81 -8.36 3.52
N ASP A 252 -16.76 -7.70 4.66
CA ASP A 252 -15.65 -7.79 5.60
C ASP A 252 -16.20 -7.90 7.02
N ILE A 253 -16.16 -9.12 7.55
CA ILE A 253 -16.71 -9.47 8.85
C ILE A 253 -15.55 -9.92 9.73
N GLY A 254 -15.39 -9.25 10.86
CA GLY A 254 -14.30 -9.54 11.79
C GLY A 254 -14.78 -9.69 13.23
N VAL A 255 -13.94 -10.33 14.04
CA VAL A 255 -14.11 -10.38 15.49
C VAL A 255 -13.44 -9.15 16.08
N GLN A 256 -14.21 -8.31 16.76
CA GLN A 256 -13.66 -7.18 17.52
C GLN A 256 -13.13 -7.63 18.88
N ASP A 257 -13.90 -8.46 19.59
CA ASP A 257 -13.56 -8.89 20.95
C ASP A 257 -13.96 -10.35 21.16
N ALA A 258 -13.10 -11.13 21.82
CA ALA A 258 -13.46 -12.40 22.42
C ALA A 258 -13.32 -12.27 23.95
N VAL A 259 -14.46 -12.01 24.62
CA VAL A 259 -14.63 -11.77 26.06
C VAL A 259 -13.73 -10.65 26.66
N SER A 260 -14.25 -9.41 26.68
CA SER A 260 -13.65 -8.17 27.23
C SER A 260 -14.22 -7.80 28.63
N GLN A 261 -13.67 -6.90 29.45
CA GLN A 261 -12.64 -5.88 29.28
C GLN A 261 -11.45 -6.13 30.23
N GLY A 262 -10.25 -6.39 29.68
CA GLY A 262 -8.99 -6.66 30.42
C GLY A 262 -8.43 -8.09 30.35
N SER A 263 -8.89 -8.92 29.40
CA SER A 263 -8.69 -10.37 29.42
C SER A 263 -7.20 -10.82 29.48
N LYS A 264 -6.83 -11.57 30.52
CA LYS A 264 -5.53 -12.27 30.71
C LYS A 264 -5.69 -13.79 30.59
N GLY A 265 -6.62 -14.23 29.74
CA GLY A 265 -7.13 -15.60 29.69
C GLY A 265 -8.32 -15.78 30.63
N VAL A 266 -9.15 -16.78 30.34
CA VAL A 266 -10.30 -17.15 31.17
C VAL A 266 -10.01 -18.54 31.76
N PHE A 267 -9.89 -18.61 33.09
CA PHE A 267 -9.53 -19.85 33.80
C PHE A 267 -10.76 -20.48 34.44
N PHE A 268 -10.93 -21.78 34.24
CA PHE A 268 -12.04 -22.56 34.74
C PHE A 268 -11.55 -23.85 35.38
N PHE A 269 -12.29 -24.38 36.36
CA PHE A 269 -12.04 -25.70 36.91
C PHE A 269 -12.57 -26.79 35.97
N PRO A 270 -11.99 -28.00 36.00
CA PRO A 270 -12.56 -29.15 35.29
C PRO A 270 -14.02 -29.38 35.71
N GLY A 271 -14.95 -29.23 34.77
CA GLY A 271 -16.39 -29.41 35.00
C GLY A 271 -17.22 -28.12 35.02
N ASP A 272 -16.58 -26.95 34.98
CA ASP A 272 -17.29 -25.69 34.84
C ASP A 272 -17.89 -25.54 33.44
N TYR A 273 -19.13 -25.06 33.37
CA TYR A 273 -19.73 -24.63 32.11
C TYR A 273 -19.39 -23.17 31.86
N TYR A 274 -18.91 -22.88 30.66
CA TYR A 274 -18.66 -21.51 30.23
C TYR A 274 -19.25 -21.23 28.85
N SER A 275 -19.80 -20.03 28.71
CA SER A 275 -20.27 -19.51 27.43
C SER A 275 -19.24 -18.53 26.89
N LEU A 276 -18.58 -18.93 25.81
CA LEU A 276 -17.76 -18.03 25.02
C LEU A 276 -18.67 -17.01 24.33
N SER A 277 -18.35 -15.73 24.47
CA SER A 277 -18.99 -14.66 23.71
C SER A 277 -17.96 -13.90 22.90
N THR A 278 -18.34 -13.55 21.70
CA THR A 278 -17.53 -12.76 20.77
C THR A 278 -18.37 -11.60 20.26
N LYS A 279 -17.72 -10.45 20.05
CA LYS A 279 -18.32 -9.32 19.38
C LYS A 279 -17.89 -9.37 17.92
N ILE A 280 -18.85 -9.62 17.03
CA ILE A 280 -18.65 -9.59 15.59
C ILE A 280 -19.00 -8.19 15.09
N ILE A 281 -18.18 -7.67 14.19
CA ILE A 281 -18.38 -6.39 13.50
C ILE A 281 -18.29 -6.61 12.00
N ASN A 282 -19.15 -5.90 11.27
CA ASN A 282 -19.03 -5.69 9.84
C ASN A 282 -18.13 -4.47 9.61
N PHE A 283 -16.89 -4.71 9.17
CA PHE A 283 -15.94 -3.69 8.71
C PHE A 283 -16.17 -3.33 7.25
N GLY A 284 -17.00 -4.10 6.55
CA GLY A 284 -17.34 -3.90 5.15
C GLY A 284 -18.36 -2.79 4.91
N ASN A 285 -18.69 -2.60 3.63
CA ASN A 285 -19.64 -1.58 3.18
C ASN A 285 -20.94 -2.17 2.60
N VAL A 286 -21.13 -3.48 2.76
CA VAL A 286 -22.37 -4.19 2.41
C VAL A 286 -23.00 -4.80 3.65
N ASP A 287 -24.32 -5.00 3.63
CA ASP A 287 -25.01 -5.74 4.68
C ASP A 287 -24.48 -7.19 4.74
N ALA A 288 -23.97 -7.56 5.92
CA ALA A 288 -23.45 -8.90 6.20
C ALA A 288 -24.56 -9.91 6.57
N GLY A 289 -25.81 -9.45 6.69
CA GLY A 289 -26.92 -10.25 7.17
C GLY A 289 -26.89 -10.45 8.69
N SER A 290 -27.80 -11.29 9.19
CA SER A 290 -27.88 -11.67 10.60
C SER A 290 -27.02 -12.90 10.90
N PHE A 291 -26.30 -12.85 12.02
CA PHE A 291 -25.60 -14.01 12.59
C PHE A 291 -26.47 -14.60 13.72
N GLU A 292 -26.77 -15.90 13.66
CA GLU A 292 -27.43 -16.65 14.76
C GLU A 292 -26.39 -17.24 15.73
#